data_AF-A0A532T918-F1
#
_entry.id   AF-A0A532T918-F1
#
_cell.length_a   1.000
_cell.length_b   1.000
_cell.length_c   1.000
_cell.angle_alpha   90.00
_cell.angle_beta   90.00
_cell.angle_gamma   90.00
#
_symmetry.space_group_name_H-M   'P 1'
#
loop_
_entity.id
_entity.type
_entity.pdbx_description
1 polymer ?
#
loop_
_entity_poly.entity_id
_entity_poly.type
_entity_poly.pdbx_seq_one_letter_code
_entity_poly.pdbx_strand_id
1 'polypeptide(L)'
;MTYTTISIKDKTKKDLKNLLSTYNAKSMDELLKLLIIEAKKKKIDDFGIEFQKKLKEKNLSLEDIIKSGEEIRAKILKEESKK
;
A
#
# COMPACT_ATOMS: atom_id res chain seq x y z
N MET A 1 15.62 -25.67 2.90
CA MET A 1 15.25 -24.62 1.94
C MET A 1 14.59 -25.28 0.75
N THR A 2 13.41 -24.82 0.35
CA THR A 2 12.68 -25.38 -0.81
C THR A 2 13.01 -24.52 -2.03
N TYR A 3 13.56 -25.13 -3.08
CA TYR A 3 13.88 -24.44 -4.32
C TYR A 3 12.85 -24.82 -5.38
N THR A 4 12.25 -23.81 -6.01
CA THR A 4 11.37 -24.00 -7.18
C THR A 4 12.14 -23.58 -8.42
N THR A 5 12.42 -24.53 -9.31
CA THR A 5 13.04 -24.24 -10.61
C THR A 5 11.96 -23.88 -11.60
N ILE A 6 12.10 -22.72 -12.25
CA ILE A 6 11.16 -22.23 -13.26
C ILE A 6 11.91 -22.11 -14.58
N SER A 7 11.39 -22.74 -15.64
CA SER A 7 11.92 -22.56 -16.99
C SER A 7 11.40 -21.25 -17.58
N ILE A 8 12.30 -20.38 -18.01
CA ILE A 8 11.98 -19.07 -18.59
C ILE A 8 12.69 -18.89 -19.93
N LYS A 9 12.07 -18.13 -20.85
CA LYS A 9 12.68 -17.78 -22.14
C LYS A 9 13.91 -16.89 -21.91
N ASP A 10 14.91 -16.98 -22.79
CA ASP A 10 16.14 -16.19 -22.67
C ASP A 10 15.90 -14.67 -22.67
N LYS A 11 14.90 -14.21 -23.43
CA LYS A 11 14.47 -12.81 -23.40
C LYS A 11 14.04 -12.39 -21.99
N THR A 12 13.15 -13.16 -21.37
CA THR A 12 12.66 -12.93 -20.00
C THR A 12 13.81 -12.98 -18.98
N LYS A 13 14.80 -13.86 -19.18
CA LYS A 13 16.01 -13.91 -18.33
C LYS A 13 16.84 -12.63 -18.44
N LYS A 14 16.98 -12.05 -19.64
CA LYS A 14 17.68 -10.78 -19.85
C LYS A 14 16.93 -9.62 -19.20
N ASP A 15 15.62 -9.56 -19.37
CA ASP A 15 14.77 -8.52 -18.76
C ASP A 15 14.83 -8.57 -17.23
N LEU A 16 14.80 -9.78 -16.64
CA LEU A 16 14.94 -9.98 -15.20
C LEU A 16 16.32 -9.55 -14.66
N LYS A 17 17.39 -9.79 -15.42
CA LYS A 17 18.74 -9.29 -15.06
C LYS A 17 18.82 -7.77 -15.09
N ASN A 18 18.19 -7.14 -16.08
CA ASN A 18 18.14 -5.69 -16.15
C ASN A 18 17.38 -5.12 -14.94
N LEU A 19 16.25 -5.74 -14.57
CA LEU A 19 15.48 -5.36 -13.38
C LEU A 19 16.30 -5.51 -12.08
N LEU A 20 17.08 -6.58 -11.93
CA LEU A 20 17.99 -6.74 -10.79
C LEU A 20 18.95 -5.54 -10.67
N SER A 21 19.52 -5.09 -11.79
CA SER A 21 20.41 -3.92 -11.82
C SER A 21 19.66 -2.61 -11.55
N THR A 22 18.49 -2.40 -12.15
CA THR A 22 17.68 -1.19 -11.95
C THR A 22 17.27 -1.01 -10.49
N TYR A 23 16.91 -2.10 -9.82
CA TYR A 23 16.50 -2.10 -8.42
C TYR A 23 17.66 -2.31 -7.43
N ASN A 24 18.90 -2.44 -7.94
CA ASN A 24 20.10 -2.75 -7.16
C ASN A 24 19.93 -3.95 -6.20
N ALA A 25 19.19 -4.97 -6.64
CA ALA A 25 18.87 -6.15 -5.86
C ALA A 25 19.95 -7.23 -6.03
N LYS A 26 20.35 -7.89 -4.93
CA LYS A 26 21.39 -8.93 -4.91
C LYS A 26 20.86 -10.30 -5.33
N SER A 27 19.54 -10.50 -5.30
CA SER A 27 18.89 -11.75 -5.69
C SER A 27 17.48 -11.53 -6.24
N MET A 28 16.95 -12.56 -6.91
CA MET A 28 15.58 -12.53 -7.43
C MET A 28 14.53 -12.42 -6.33
N ASP A 29 14.76 -13.07 -5.18
CA ASP A 29 13.88 -12.99 -4.02
C ASP A 29 13.83 -11.56 -3.45
N GLU A 30 15.00 -10.91 -3.37
CA GLU A 30 15.10 -9.51 -2.95
C GLU A 30 14.39 -8.58 -3.95
N LEU A 31 14.57 -8.80 -5.25
CA LEU A 31 13.85 -8.05 -6.29
C LEU A 31 12.33 -8.21 -6.14
N LEU A 32 11.83 -9.43 -5.95
CA LEU A 32 10.39 -9.67 -5.74
C LEU A 32 9.86 -8.95 -4.50
N LYS A 33 10.60 -8.97 -3.39
CA LYS A 33 10.23 -8.24 -2.17
C LYS A 33 10.18 -6.73 -2.42
N LEU A 34 11.17 -6.17 -3.11
CA LEU A 34 11.21 -4.74 -3.46
C LEU A 34 10.03 -4.35 -4.35
N LEU A 35 9.73 -5.13 -5.39
CA LEU A 35 8.60 -4.90 -6.28
C LEU A 35 7.26 -4.96 -5.56
N ILE A 36 7.09 -5.90 -4.62
CA ILE A 36 5.87 -5.99 -3.79
C ILE A 36 5.73 -4.76 -2.89
N ILE A 37 6.82 -4.29 -2.28
CA ILE A 37 6.81 -3.09 -1.43
C ILE A 37 6.45 -1.86 -2.27
N GLU A 38 7.07 -1.68 -3.43
CA GLU A 38 6.79 -0.56 -4.33
C GLU A 38 5.33 -0.58 -4.81
N ALA A 39 4.81 -1.74 -5.23
CA ALA A 39 3.42 -1.87 -5.64
C ALA A 39 2.44 -1.57 -4.50
N LYS A 40 2.75 -1.98 -3.26
CA LYS A 40 1.95 -1.62 -2.07
C LYS A 40 2.01 -0.13 -1.80
N LYS A 41 3.20 0.47 -1.85
CA LYS A 41 3.40 1.90 -1.63
C LYS A 41 2.61 2.72 -2.66
N LYS A 42 2.73 2.38 -3.95
CA LYS A 42 1.98 3.02 -5.02
C LYS A 42 0.47 2.98 -4.78
N LYS A 43 -0.08 1.82 -4.38
CA LYS A 43 -1.51 1.71 -4.04
C LYS A 43 -1.91 2.60 -2.87
N ILE A 44 -1.06 2.71 -1.84
CA ILE A 44 -1.31 3.58 -0.67
C ILE A 44 -1.25 5.04 -1.08
N ASP A 45 -0.27 5.44 -1.89
CA ASP A 45 -0.11 6.80 -2.38
C ASP A 45 -1.29 7.20 -3.27
N ASP A 46 -1.69 6.34 -4.22
CA ASP A 46 -2.86 6.55 -5.08
C ASP A 46 -4.15 6.71 -4.25
N PHE A 47 -4.33 5.87 -3.22
CA PHE A 47 -5.45 6.00 -2.29
C PHE A 47 -5.41 7.32 -1.52
N GLY A 48 -4.23 7.72 -1.02
CA GLY A 48 -4.05 8.98 -0.30
C GLY A 48 -4.42 10.19 -1.16
N ILE A 49 -4.01 10.19 -2.42
CA ILE A 49 -4.35 11.23 -3.40
C ILE A 49 -5.86 11.27 -3.64
N GLU A 50 -6.48 10.12 -3.91
CA GLU A 50 -7.93 10.03 -4.15
C GLU A 50 -8.74 10.47 -2.92
N PHE A 51 -8.30 10.05 -1.73
CA PHE A 51 -8.93 10.40 -0.47
C PHE A 51 -8.87 11.91 -0.22
N GLN A 52 -7.70 12.53 -0.35
CA GLN A 52 -7.55 13.98 -0.23
C GLN A 52 -8.39 14.73 -1.26
N LYS A 53 -8.48 14.23 -2.49
CA LYS A 53 -9.35 14.81 -3.53
C LYS A 53 -10.82 14.79 -3.10
N LYS A 54 -11.32 13.63 -2.64
CA LYS A 54 -12.71 13.49 -2.15
C LYS A 54 -13.01 14.39 -0.94
N LEU A 55 -12.02 14.63 -0.08
CA LEU A 55 -12.18 15.56 1.05
C LEU A 55 -12.32 17.00 0.59
N LYS A 56 -11.48 17.44 -0.35
CA LYS A 56 -11.60 18.77 -0.96
C LYS A 56 -12.94 18.94 -1.67
N GLU A 57 -13.42 17.95 -2.42
CA GLU A 57 -14.74 17.97 -3.08
C GLU A 57 -15.90 18.17 -2.08
N LYS A 58 -15.72 17.70 -0.83
CA LYS A 58 -16.71 17.84 0.25
C LYS A 58 -16.48 19.06 1.15
N ASN A 59 -15.49 19.91 0.85
CA ASN A 59 -15.02 20.98 1.75
C ASN A 59 -14.73 20.48 3.18
N LEU A 60 -14.19 19.27 3.30
CA LEU A 60 -13.81 18.68 4.58
C LEU A 60 -12.29 18.65 4.71
N SER A 61 -11.80 18.89 5.92
CA SER A 61 -10.41 18.65 6.31
C SER A 61 -10.23 17.27 6.93
N LEU A 62 -8.97 16.85 7.13
CA LEU A 62 -8.68 15.61 7.87
C LEU A 62 -9.10 15.77 9.34
N GLU A 63 -8.91 16.96 9.91
CA GLU A 63 -9.31 17.32 11.26
C GLU A 63 -10.82 17.19 11.47
N ASP A 64 -11.63 17.57 10.48
CA ASP A 64 -13.09 17.42 10.51
C ASP A 64 -13.51 15.94 10.58
N ILE A 65 -12.81 15.06 9.85
CA ILE A 65 -13.07 13.62 9.93
C ILE A 65 -12.69 13.06 11.28
N ILE A 66 -11.50 13.42 11.79
CA ILE A 66 -11.00 12.93 13.08
C ILE A 66 -11.99 13.30 14.18
N LYS A 67 -12.41 14.58 14.21
CA LYS A 67 -13.38 15.07 15.17
C LYS A 67 -14.73 14.35 15.05
N SER A 68 -15.22 14.16 13.82
CA SER A 68 -16.46 13.40 13.58
C SER A 68 -16.34 11.95 14.09
N GLY A 69 -15.20 11.30 13.86
CA GLY A 69 -14.92 9.95 14.34
C GLY A 69 -14.88 9.86 15.87
N GLU A 70 -14.25 10.83 16.54
CA GLU A 70 -14.22 10.92 18.00
C GLU A 70 -15.62 11.12 18.59
N GLU A 71 -16.43 11.98 17.98
CA GLU A 71 -17.81 12.22 18.39
C GLU A 71 -18.68 10.97 18.25
N ILE A 72 -18.55 10.23 17.14
CA ILE A 72 -19.25 8.95 16.93
C ILE A 72 -18.79 7.92 17.98
N ARG A 73 -17.48 7.79 18.20
CA ARG A 73 -16.93 6.87 19.20
C ARG A 73 -17.45 7.20 20.60
N ALA A 74 -17.48 8.49 20.97
CA ALA A 74 -17.99 8.94 22.25
C ALA A 74 -19.49 8.67 22.43
N LYS A 75 -20.29 8.77 21.36
CA LYS A 75 -21.71 8.39 21.37
C LYS A 75 -21.90 6.90 21.62
N ILE A 76 -21.16 6.05 20.90
CA ILE A 76 -21.22 4.58 21.07
C ILE A 76 -20.87 4.20 22.52
N LEU A 77 -19.77 4.72 23.06
CA LEU A 77 -19.35 4.41 24.44
C LEU A 77 -20.39 4.85 25.49
N LYS A 78 -21.07 5.99 25.27
CA LYS A 78 -22.16 6.45 26.14
C LYS A 78 -23.40 5.57 26.06
N GLU A 79 -23.70 4.99 24.89
CA GLU A 79 -24.82 4.05 24.73
C GLU A 79 -24.50 2.69 25.36
N GLU A 80 -23.27 2.20 25.22
CA GLU A 80 -22.83 0.94 25.84
C GLU A 80 -22.74 1.02 27.37
N SER A 81 -22.34 2.17 27.92
CA SER A 81 -22.28 2.39 29.38
C SER A 81 -23.65 2.54 30.05
N LYS A 82 -24.73 2.65 29.26
CA LYS A 82 -26.12 2.73 29.73
C LYS A 82 -26.88 1.40 29.64
N LYS A 83 -26.25 0.36 29.10
CA LYS A 83 -26.72 -1.04 29.16
C LYS A 83 -26.23 -1.71 30.43
#